data_AF-A0A7T9LGW3-F1
#
_entry.id   AF-A0A7T9LGW3-F1
#
_cell.length_a   1.000
_cell.length_b   1.000
_cell.length_c   1.000
_cell.angle_alpha   90.00
_cell.angle_beta   90.00
_cell.angle_gamma   90.00
#
_symmetry.space_group_name_H-M   'P 1'
#
loop_
_entity.id
_entity.type
_entity.pdbx_description
1 polymer ?
#
loop_
_entity_poly.entity_id
_entity_poly.type
_entity_poly.pdbx_seq_one_letter_code
_entity_poly.pdbx_strand_id
1 'polypeptide(L)'
;MKNGNNMLISRIKQVYQYIFSNFDNNWNNEVKKILSKEEFLIFSEMGNYDKVHSYKLYQKVKSNKILSLQEIYLKLALLHDSGKGKVGLFRRIKKVIIGDKILEKHPEIAFEKLKNINFELAKLCLQHHNKDVDEKMKIFQELDDK
;
A
#
# COMPACT_ATOMS: atom_id res chain seq x y z
N MET A 1 -16.37 -28.30 11.12
CA MET A 1 -16.22 -27.72 9.76
C MET A 1 -17.16 -26.51 9.60
N LYS A 2 -16.70 -25.28 9.88
CA LYS A 2 -17.48 -24.03 9.64
C LYS A 2 -16.65 -22.86 9.06
N ASN A 3 -15.36 -23.05 8.78
CA ASN A 3 -14.45 -21.94 8.46
C ASN A 3 -14.27 -21.63 6.96
N GLY A 4 -14.71 -22.50 6.05
CA GLY A 4 -14.51 -22.32 4.60
C GLY A 4 -15.36 -21.21 3.97
N ASN A 5 -16.66 -21.15 4.32
CA ASN A 5 -17.60 -20.20 3.70
C ASN A 5 -17.35 -18.74 4.13
N ASN A 6 -16.96 -18.51 5.39
CA ASN A 6 -16.66 -17.16 5.88
C ASN A 6 -15.42 -16.54 5.21
N MET A 7 -14.43 -17.35 4.85
CA MET A 7 -13.21 -16.89 4.20
C MET A 7 -13.42 -16.54 2.71
N LEU A 8 -14.35 -17.24 2.04
CA LEU A 8 -14.74 -16.92 0.66
C LEU A 8 -15.57 -15.63 0.61
N ILE A 9 -16.49 -15.44 1.55
CA ILE A 9 -17.34 -14.25 1.66
C ILE A 9 -16.51 -12.99 1.97
N SER A 10 -15.49 -13.08 2.84
CA SER A 10 -14.60 -11.94 3.11
C SER A 10 -13.79 -11.53 1.88
N ARG A 11 -13.31 -12.51 1.09
CA ARG A 11 -12.63 -12.27 -0.19
C ARG A 11 -13.56 -11.65 -1.24
N ILE A 12 -14.82 -12.09 -1.32
CA ILE A 12 -15.82 -11.49 -2.22
C ILE A 12 -16.18 -10.05 -1.79
N LYS A 13 -16.32 -9.79 -0.48
CA LYS A 13 -16.49 -8.42 0.04
C LYS A 13 -15.31 -7.52 -0.30
N GLN A 14 -14.07 -8.02 -0.21
CA GLN A 14 -12.88 -7.27 -0.62
C GLN A 14 -12.91 -6.92 -2.11
N VAL A 15 -13.33 -7.83 -2.98
CA VAL A 15 -13.50 -7.57 -4.43
C VAL A 15 -14.60 -6.55 -4.69
N TYR A 16 -15.72 -6.61 -3.97
CA TYR A 16 -16.80 -5.64 -4.09
C TYR A 16 -16.33 -4.24 -3.64
N GLN A 17 -15.70 -4.14 -2.47
CA GLN A 17 -15.12 -2.89 -1.98
C GLN A 17 -14.11 -2.29 -2.98
N TYR A 18 -13.36 -3.15 -3.68
CA TYR A 18 -12.40 -2.77 -4.71
C TYR A 18 -13.05 -2.14 -5.94
N ILE A 19 -14.11 -2.77 -6.46
CA ILE A 19 -14.82 -2.29 -7.66
C ILE A 19 -15.50 -0.94 -7.40
N PHE A 20 -15.97 -0.72 -6.18
CA PHE A 20 -16.74 0.48 -5.80
C PHE A 20 -15.93 1.54 -5.05
N SER A 21 -14.65 1.33 -4.75
CA SER A 21 -13.80 2.35 -4.12
C SER A 21 -13.24 3.31 -5.16
N ASN A 22 -13.87 4.48 -5.29
CA ASN A 22 -13.28 5.60 -6.00
C ASN A 22 -12.39 6.40 -5.07
N PHE A 23 -11.19 6.73 -5.54
CA PHE A 23 -10.32 7.65 -4.85
C PHE A 23 -10.94 9.06 -4.88
N ASP A 24 -11.10 9.68 -3.72
CA ASP A 24 -11.59 11.05 -3.63
C ASP A 24 -10.45 12.01 -4.01
N ASN A 25 -10.63 12.76 -5.10
CA ASN A 25 -9.63 13.72 -5.57
C ASN A 25 -9.30 14.82 -4.54
N ASN A 26 -10.19 15.09 -3.58
CA ASN A 26 -9.91 16.04 -2.50
C ASN A 26 -8.77 15.57 -1.60
N TRP A 27 -8.55 14.24 -1.48
CA TRP A 27 -7.44 13.68 -0.70
C TRP A 27 -6.07 14.06 -1.27
N ASN A 28 -5.98 14.40 -2.56
CA ASN A 28 -4.73 14.87 -3.15
C ASN A 28 -4.19 16.12 -2.47
N ASN A 29 -5.05 16.97 -1.89
CA ASN A 29 -4.61 18.16 -1.17
C ASN A 29 -3.85 17.82 0.11
N GLU A 30 -4.18 16.70 0.77
CA GLU A 30 -3.41 16.19 1.90
C GLU A 30 -2.14 15.47 1.43
N VAL A 31 -2.26 14.60 0.43
CA VAL A 31 -1.12 13.82 -0.09
C VAL A 31 0.01 14.75 -0.57
N LYS A 32 -0.32 15.84 -1.29
CA LYS A 32 0.66 16.83 -1.77
C LYS A 32 1.37 17.62 -0.67
N LYS A 33 0.84 17.63 0.56
CA LYS A 33 1.53 18.26 1.71
C LYS A 33 2.61 17.35 2.30
N ILE A 34 2.51 16.05 2.05
CA ILE A 34 3.41 15.03 2.60
C ILE A 34 4.44 14.61 1.56
N LEU A 35 4.02 14.39 0.32
CA LEU A 35 4.91 13.94 -0.76
C LEU A 35 5.56 15.12 -1.47
N SER A 36 6.83 14.95 -1.87
CA SER A 36 7.47 15.79 -2.89
C SER A 36 6.75 15.68 -4.23
N LYS A 37 7.09 16.55 -5.19
CA LYS A 37 6.44 16.55 -6.51
C LYS A 37 6.68 15.24 -7.27
N GLU A 38 7.90 14.72 -7.19
CA GLU A 38 8.34 13.46 -7.80
C GLU A 38 7.67 12.26 -7.14
N GLU A 39 7.62 12.21 -5.80
CA GLU A 39 6.89 11.20 -5.04
C GLU A 39 5.38 11.23 -5.34
N PHE A 40 4.78 12.42 -5.45
CA PHE A 40 3.38 12.57 -5.80
C PHE A 40 3.07 12.10 -7.22
N LEU A 41 3.98 12.30 -8.18
CA LEU A 41 3.81 11.77 -9.53
C LEU A 41 3.72 10.24 -9.49
N ILE A 42 4.59 9.57 -8.74
CA ILE A 42 4.54 8.11 -8.53
C ILE A 42 3.20 7.69 -7.92
N PHE A 43 2.74 8.40 -6.88
CA PHE A 43 1.44 8.14 -6.25
C PHE A 43 0.28 8.28 -7.25
N SER A 44 0.32 9.33 -8.09
CA SER A 44 -0.76 9.62 -9.05
C SER A 44 -0.95 8.53 -10.10
N GLU A 45 0.13 7.82 -10.44
CA GLU A 45 0.14 6.70 -11.40
C GLU A 45 -0.40 5.38 -10.81
N MET A 46 -0.52 5.29 -9.48
CA MET A 46 -1.07 4.10 -8.81
C MET A 46 -2.54 3.87 -9.20
N GLY A 47 -2.97 2.60 -9.17
CA GLY A 47 -4.36 2.22 -9.39
C GLY A 47 -5.28 2.88 -8.36
N ASN A 48 -6.53 3.18 -8.72
CA ASN A 48 -7.48 3.85 -7.80
C ASN A 48 -7.64 3.10 -6.47
N TYR A 49 -7.71 1.77 -6.52
CA TYR A 49 -7.75 0.98 -5.31
C TYR A 49 -6.49 1.14 -4.46
N ASP A 50 -5.31 1.02 -5.04
CA ASP A 50 -4.05 1.11 -4.29
C ASP A 50 -3.89 2.53 -3.71
N LYS A 51 -4.39 3.58 -4.39
CA LYS A 51 -4.47 4.94 -3.84
C LYS A 51 -5.43 5.03 -2.65
N VAL A 52 -6.61 4.40 -2.71
CA VAL A 52 -7.56 4.35 -1.58
C VAL A 52 -6.95 3.59 -0.40
N HIS A 53 -6.34 2.44 -0.66
CA HIS A 53 -5.64 1.63 0.34
C HIS A 53 -4.56 2.44 1.04
N SER A 54 -3.64 3.01 0.25
CA SER A 54 -2.51 3.79 0.74
C SER A 54 -2.97 5.04 1.50
N TYR A 55 -4.03 5.71 1.06
CA TYR A 55 -4.59 6.85 1.79
C TYR A 55 -5.19 6.45 3.14
N LYS A 56 -5.95 5.34 3.19
CA LYS A 56 -6.50 4.83 4.46
C LYS A 56 -5.39 4.41 5.42
N LEU A 57 -4.34 3.76 4.92
CA LEU A 57 -3.17 3.44 5.72
C LEU A 57 -2.49 4.71 6.23
N TYR A 58 -2.31 5.72 5.38
CA TYR A 58 -1.78 7.02 5.79
C TYR A 58 -2.58 7.63 6.94
N GLN A 59 -3.91 7.59 6.89
CA GLN A 59 -4.75 8.07 8.00
C GLN A 59 -4.51 7.29 9.29
N LYS A 60 -4.37 5.96 9.23
CA LYS A 60 -4.03 5.12 10.39
C LYS A 60 -2.65 5.45 10.96
N VAL A 61 -1.64 5.61 10.09
CA VAL A 61 -0.27 5.97 10.48
C VAL A 61 -0.23 7.37 11.10
N LYS A 62 -0.98 8.32 10.52
CA LYS A 62 -1.15 9.68 11.05
C LYS A 62 -1.83 9.71 12.42
N SER A 63 -2.70 8.75 12.73
CA SER A 63 -3.31 8.60 14.05
C SER A 63 -2.47 7.77 15.04
N ASN A 64 -1.39 7.11 14.59
CA ASN A 64 -0.54 6.29 15.45
C ASN A 64 0.44 7.16 16.26
N LYS A 65 0.52 6.95 17.58
CA LYS A 65 1.33 7.79 18.48
C LYS A 65 2.84 7.77 18.20
N ILE A 66 3.35 6.71 17.58
CA ILE A 66 4.79 6.51 17.33
C ILE A 66 5.14 6.88 15.89
N LEU A 67 4.36 6.40 14.92
CA LEU A 67 4.68 6.57 13.50
C LEU A 67 4.29 7.95 12.95
N SER A 68 3.26 8.59 13.51
CA SER A 68 2.82 9.93 13.07
C SER A 68 3.89 11.01 13.23
N LEU A 69 4.84 10.81 14.15
CA LEU A 69 5.96 11.71 14.41
C LEU A 69 7.07 11.59 13.36
N GLN A 70 6.98 10.61 12.45
CA GLN A 70 8.01 10.30 11.47
C GLN A 70 7.46 10.43 10.06
N GLU A 71 7.80 11.55 9.41
CA GLU A 71 7.34 11.87 8.06
C GLU A 71 7.59 10.72 7.06
N ILE A 72 8.71 10.02 7.20
CA ILE A 72 9.06 8.89 6.32
C ILE A 72 8.02 7.76 6.36
N TYR A 73 7.37 7.49 7.50
CA TYR A 73 6.31 6.49 7.60
C TYR A 73 4.98 6.98 7.03
N LEU A 74 4.71 8.29 7.07
CA LEU A 74 3.58 8.89 6.36
C LEU A 74 3.76 8.76 4.84
N LYS A 75 4.99 8.99 4.34
CA LYS A 75 5.35 8.77 2.93
C LYS A 75 5.27 7.30 2.55
N LEU A 76 5.78 6.41 3.41
CA LEU A 76 5.73 4.96 3.21
C LEU A 76 4.29 4.47 3.09
N ALA A 77 3.40 4.94 3.96
CA ALA A 77 1.98 4.61 3.90
C ALA A 77 1.36 4.91 2.53
N LEU A 78 1.76 6.04 1.94
CA LEU A 78 1.25 6.48 0.63
C LEU A 78 1.87 5.73 -0.54
N LEU A 79 3.11 5.21 -0.42
CA LEU A 79 3.92 4.77 -1.56
C LEU A 79 4.40 3.31 -1.52
N HIS A 80 4.22 2.58 -0.41
CA HIS A 80 4.71 1.20 -0.26
C HIS A 80 4.25 0.26 -1.41
N ASP A 81 3.01 0.48 -1.88
CA ASP A 81 2.38 -0.31 -2.94
C ASP A 81 2.58 0.23 -4.36
N SER A 82 3.38 1.28 -4.54
CA SER A 82 3.59 1.94 -5.85
C SER A 82 4.20 1.02 -6.93
N GLY A 83 4.75 -0.12 -6.53
CA GLY A 83 5.26 -1.18 -7.42
C GLY A 83 4.18 -2.12 -7.99
N LYS A 84 2.94 -2.12 -7.48
CA LYS A 84 1.87 -3.05 -7.93
C LYS A 84 1.36 -2.75 -9.36
N GLY A 85 1.57 -1.53 -9.85
CA GLY A 85 1.10 -1.06 -11.16
C GLY A 85 -0.43 -1.03 -11.29
N LYS A 86 -0.96 -0.78 -12.50
CA LYS A 86 -2.43 -0.73 -12.76
C LYS A 86 -3.12 -2.10 -12.76
N VAL A 87 -2.37 -3.18 -12.51
CA VAL A 87 -2.78 -4.58 -12.74
C VAL A 87 -3.38 -5.25 -11.50
N GLY A 88 -3.51 -4.51 -10.39
CA GLY A 88 -3.87 -5.04 -9.06
C GLY A 88 -5.20 -5.80 -9.00
N LEU A 89 -6.22 -5.40 -9.76
CA LEU A 89 -7.54 -6.07 -9.78
C LEU A 89 -7.52 -7.39 -10.54
N PHE A 90 -7.06 -7.32 -11.79
CA PHE A 90 -7.09 -8.44 -12.73
C PHE A 90 -6.21 -9.59 -12.25
N ARG A 91 -5.08 -9.27 -11.60
CA ARG A 91 -4.16 -10.27 -11.03
C ARG A 91 -4.58 -10.80 -9.66
N ARG A 92 -5.34 -10.08 -8.83
CA ARG A 92 -5.90 -10.64 -7.58
C ARG A 92 -7.01 -11.66 -7.85
N ILE A 93 -7.85 -11.42 -8.87
CA ILE A 93 -8.80 -12.42 -9.37
C ILE A 93 -8.03 -13.67 -9.85
N LYS A 94 -6.94 -13.48 -10.61
CA LYS A 94 -6.08 -14.58 -11.07
C LYS A 94 -5.34 -15.29 -9.92
N LYS A 95 -4.90 -14.58 -8.88
CA LYS A 95 -4.21 -15.13 -7.69
C LYS A 95 -5.09 -16.11 -6.93
N VAL A 96 -6.39 -15.82 -6.79
CA VAL A 96 -7.36 -16.74 -6.17
C VAL A 96 -7.50 -18.04 -6.97
N ILE A 97 -7.23 -18.01 -8.29
CA ILE A 97 -7.44 -19.14 -9.20
C ILE A 97 -6.14 -19.93 -9.48
N ILE A 98 -4.97 -19.29 -9.57
CA ILE A 98 -3.74 -19.93 -10.12
C ILE A 98 -2.46 -19.59 -9.31
N GLY A 99 -2.49 -18.63 -8.37
CA GLY A 99 -1.29 -18.08 -7.74
C GLY A 99 -0.45 -17.22 -8.70
N ASP A 100 0.15 -16.11 -8.23
CA ASP A 100 0.79 -15.15 -9.14
C ASP A 100 2.08 -14.55 -8.57
N LYS A 101 3.22 -14.77 -9.26
CA LYS A 101 4.61 -14.42 -8.87
C LYS A 101 4.94 -12.92 -8.99
N ILE A 102 4.11 -12.14 -9.68
CA ILE A 102 4.37 -10.71 -9.91
C ILE A 102 3.95 -9.85 -8.72
N LEU A 103 3.01 -10.32 -7.89
CA LEU A 103 2.61 -9.63 -6.66
C LEU A 103 3.74 -9.67 -5.62
N GLU A 104 4.61 -10.66 -5.66
CA GLU A 104 5.72 -10.80 -4.70
C GLU A 104 6.81 -9.76 -4.94
N LYS A 105 6.95 -9.24 -6.17
CA LYS A 105 8.02 -8.31 -6.56
C LYS A 105 7.68 -6.82 -6.45
N HIS A 106 6.49 -6.48 -5.95
CA HIS A 106 6.10 -5.07 -5.83
C HIS A 106 7.01 -4.26 -4.90
N PRO A 107 7.60 -4.81 -3.82
CA PRO A 107 8.56 -4.08 -2.99
C PRO A 107 9.80 -3.66 -3.78
N GLU A 108 10.33 -4.55 -4.61
CA GLU A 108 11.49 -4.30 -5.48
C GLU A 108 11.17 -3.26 -6.56
N ILE A 109 9.99 -3.32 -7.17
CA ILE A 109 9.57 -2.33 -8.17
C ILE A 109 9.38 -0.96 -7.51
N ALA A 110 8.78 -0.90 -6.30
CA ALA A 110 8.65 0.34 -5.55
C ALA A 110 10.01 0.92 -5.18
N PHE A 111 10.96 0.08 -4.75
CA PHE A 111 12.34 0.47 -4.50
C PHE A 111 12.98 1.09 -5.75
N GLU A 112 12.90 0.43 -6.90
CA GLU A 112 13.50 0.91 -8.15
C GLU A 112 12.93 2.26 -8.59
N LYS A 113 11.63 2.50 -8.38
CA LYS A 113 10.99 3.79 -8.67
C LYS A 113 11.48 4.91 -7.75
N LEU A 114 11.72 4.61 -6.48
CA LEU A 114 11.98 5.61 -5.44
C LEU A 114 13.47 5.83 -5.15
N LYS A 115 14.35 4.88 -5.46
CA LYS A 115 15.75 4.89 -4.98
C LYS A 115 16.55 6.14 -5.36
N ASN A 116 16.24 6.75 -6.51
CA ASN A 116 16.90 7.96 -7.00
C ASN A 116 16.20 9.26 -6.55
N ILE A 117 15.02 9.16 -5.93
CA ILE A 117 14.22 10.29 -5.43
C ILE A 117 14.36 10.39 -3.91
N ASN A 118 14.13 9.27 -3.23
CA ASN A 118 14.22 9.13 -1.78
C ASN A 118 14.67 7.71 -1.42
N PHE A 119 15.98 7.54 -1.21
CA PHE A 119 16.59 6.23 -1.01
C PHE A 119 16.18 5.55 0.30
N GLU A 120 15.98 6.33 1.36
CA GLU A 120 15.53 5.80 2.65
C GLU A 120 14.10 5.25 2.54
N LEU A 121 13.20 6.03 1.93
CA LEU A 121 11.85 5.59 1.65
C LEU A 121 11.83 4.34 0.76
N ALA A 122 12.68 4.31 -0.28
CA ALA A 122 12.80 3.16 -1.16
C ALA A 122 13.18 1.89 -0.39
N LYS A 123 14.14 1.96 0.54
CA LYS A 123 14.52 0.82 1.39
C LYS A 123 13.37 0.34 2.27
N LEU A 124 12.61 1.25 2.85
CA LEU A 124 11.43 0.89 3.64
C LEU A 124 10.37 0.20 2.77
N CYS A 125 10.13 0.70 1.56
CA CYS A 125 9.28 0.03 0.56
C CYS A 125 9.81 -1.36 0.19
N LEU A 126 11.13 -1.57 0.13
CA LEU A 126 11.68 -2.91 -0.13
C LEU A 126 11.44 -3.87 1.04
N GLN A 127 11.50 -3.36 2.27
CA GLN A 127 11.49 -4.17 3.49
C GLN A 127 10.10 -4.41 4.08
N HIS A 128 9.05 -3.73 3.62
CA HIS A 128 7.76 -3.74 4.31
C HIS A 128 7.03 -5.09 4.36
N HIS A 129 7.47 -6.12 3.62
CA HIS A 129 6.98 -7.52 3.79
C HIS A 129 7.93 -8.42 4.58
N ASN A 130 9.10 -7.93 4.99
CA ASN A 130 10.09 -8.72 5.71
C ASN A 130 9.62 -9.00 7.14
N LYS A 131 9.86 -10.22 7.62
CA LYS A 131 9.50 -10.63 8.98
C LYS A 131 10.47 -10.12 10.04
N ASP A 132 11.74 -10.02 9.69
CA ASP A 132 12.81 -9.55 10.56
C ASP A 132 13.10 -8.07 10.29
N VAL A 133 12.37 -7.21 11.02
CA VAL A 133 12.39 -5.75 10.90
C VAL A 133 12.29 -5.11 12.27
N ASP A 134 12.57 -3.81 12.34
CA ASP A 134 12.47 -3.05 13.59
C ASP A 134 11.02 -2.90 14.10
N GLU A 135 10.87 -2.41 15.33
CA GLU A 135 9.57 -2.24 15.97
C GLU A 135 8.63 -1.30 15.20
N LYS A 136 9.17 -0.24 14.60
CA LYS A 136 8.36 0.75 13.87
C LYS A 136 7.80 0.15 12.58
N MET A 137 8.59 -0.65 11.87
CA MET A 137 8.13 -1.38 10.69
C MET A 137 7.11 -2.46 11.06
N LYS A 138 7.26 -3.14 12.20
CA LYS A 138 6.23 -4.07 12.70
C LYS A 138 4.90 -3.35 12.94
N ILE A 139 4.92 -2.18 13.60
CA ILE A 139 3.71 -1.37 13.79
C ILE A 139 3.11 -0.98 12.43
N PHE A 140 3.94 -0.58 11.46
CA PHE A 140 3.49 -0.23 10.12
C PHE A 140 2.78 -1.42 9.44
N GLN A 141 3.41 -2.59 9.45
CA GLN A 141 2.84 -3.84 8.91
C GLN A 141 1.50 -4.19 9.56
N GLU A 142 1.40 -4.09 10.88
CA GLU A 142 0.14 -4.33 11.60
C GLU A 142 -0.98 -3.35 11.21
N LEU A 143 -0.65 -2.11 10.85
CA LEU A 143 -1.63 -1.12 10.39
C LEU A 143 -2.06 -1.36 8.94
N ASP A 144 -1.15 -1.84 8.10
CA ASP A 144 -1.38 -2.20 6.70
C ASP A 144 -2.27 -3.45 6.56
N ASP A 145 -2.06 -4.44 7.43
CA ASP A 145 -2.84 -5.68 7.45
C ASP A 145 -4.29 -5.51 7.94
N LYS A 146 -4.60 -4.44 8.69
CA LYS A 146 -5.93 -4.17 9.27
C LYS A 146 -6.95 -3.63 8.27
#